data_AF-A0A537WS11-F1
#
_entry.id   AF-A0A537WS11-F1
#
_cell.length_a   1.000
_cell.length_b   1.000
_cell.length_c   1.000
_cell.angle_alpha   90.00
_cell.angle_beta   90.00
_cell.angle_gamma   90.00
#
_symmetry.space_group_name_H-M   'P 1'
#
loop_
_entity.id
_entity.type
_entity.pdbx_description
1 polymer ?
#
loop_
_entity_poly.entity_id
_entity_poly.type
_entity_poly.pdbx_seq_one_letter_code
_entity_poly.pdbx_strand_id
1 'polypeptide(L)'
;MIYANGTPVADIPDNAAFYRDFAPGTYRFTVQPYGSPNKKADTVQLVPGTQTYLEVQWIPTWEEGYSTGGRHSFFVVNMSPQMAQDWLPALILIRQP
;
A
#
# COMPACT_ATOMS: atom_id res chain seq x y z
N MET A 1 6.77 6.83 0.75
CA MET A 1 5.88 7.40 -0.28
C MET A 1 4.99 6.37 -0.98
N ILE A 2 3.68 6.62 -1.01
CA ILE A 2 2.65 5.91 -1.78
C ILE A 2 2.26 6.77 -3.00
N TYR A 3 1.94 6.10 -4.11
CA TYR A 3 1.52 6.72 -5.37
C TYR A 3 0.23 6.08 -5.89
N ALA A 4 -0.58 6.87 -6.59
CA ALA A 4 -1.76 6.43 -7.34
C ALA A 4 -1.59 6.87 -8.80
N ASN A 5 -1.58 5.91 -9.73
CA ASN A 5 -1.29 6.15 -11.15
C ASN A 5 0.04 6.92 -11.37
N GLY A 6 1.04 6.67 -10.52
CA GLY A 6 2.33 7.36 -10.55
C GLY A 6 2.36 8.74 -9.88
N THR A 7 1.21 9.29 -9.49
CA THR A 7 1.12 10.57 -8.77
C THR A 7 1.34 10.35 -7.27
N PRO A 8 2.22 11.11 -6.61
CA PRO A 8 2.43 11.02 -5.17
C PRO A 8 1.13 11.28 -4.38
N VAL A 9 0.84 10.38 -3.45
CA VAL A 9 -0.36 10.44 -2.60
C VAL A 9 0.00 10.83 -1.18
N ALA A 10 0.96 10.13 -0.58
CA ALA A 10 1.10 10.10 0.85
C ALA A 10 2.45 9.55 1.28
N ASP A 11 3.05 10.13 2.30
CA ASP A 11 4.00 9.41 3.14
C ASP A 11 3.26 8.77 4.31
N ILE A 12 3.63 7.53 4.62
CA ILE A 12 3.09 6.76 5.74
C ILE A 12 4.28 6.22 6.55
N PRO A 13 4.39 6.54 7.85
CA PRO A 13 5.35 5.90 8.74
C PRO A 13 4.87 4.49 9.13
N ASP A 14 5.70 3.76 9.84
CA ASP A 14 5.33 2.49 10.44
C ASP A 14 4.19 2.66 11.46
N ASN A 15 3.35 1.62 11.61
CA ASN A 15 2.25 1.57 12.57
C ASN A 15 1.25 2.74 12.46
N ALA A 16 1.08 3.30 11.26
CA ALA A 16 0.14 4.39 11.00
C ALA A 16 -0.90 4.01 9.94
N ALA A 17 -1.99 4.77 9.92
CA ALA A 17 -3.01 4.72 8.89
C ALA A 17 -3.47 6.15 8.53
N PHE A 18 -3.97 6.34 7.32
CA PHE A 18 -4.63 7.57 6.91
C PHE A 18 -5.78 7.26 5.95
N TYR A 19 -6.67 8.23 5.78
CA TYR A 19 -7.72 8.20 4.76
C TYR A 19 -7.48 9.29 3.74
N ARG A 20 -7.84 9.01 2.49
CA ARG A 20 -7.85 9.98 1.42
C ARG A 20 -8.99 9.69 0.45
N ASP A 21 -9.72 10.74 0.10
CA ASP A 21 -10.80 10.64 -0.87
C ASP A 21 -10.25 10.62 -2.30
N PHE A 22 -10.90 9.82 -3.14
CA PHE A 22 -10.63 9.71 -4.57
C PHE A 22 -11.94 9.82 -5.34
N ALA A 23 -11.84 10.36 -6.56
CA ALA A 23 -12.94 10.22 -7.51
C ALA A 23 -13.13 8.72 -7.85
N PRO A 24 -14.35 8.29 -8.20
CA PRO A 24 -14.58 6.92 -8.68
C PRO A 24 -13.74 6.61 -9.92
N GLY A 25 -13.16 5.41 -9.99
CA GLY A 25 -12.29 5.02 -11.10
C GLY A 25 -11.35 3.87 -10.79
N THR A 26 -10.59 3.44 -11.79
CA THR A 26 -9.54 2.44 -11.62
C THR A 26 -8.22 3.12 -11.28
N TYR A 27 -7.58 2.70 -10.20
CA TYR A 27 -6.32 3.24 -9.74
C TYR A 27 -5.29 2.14 -9.54
N ARG A 28 -4.09 2.36 -10.08
CA ARG A 28 -2.90 1.57 -9.80
C ARG A 28 -2.16 2.19 -8.63
N PHE A 29 -2.16 1.51 -7.49
CA PHE A 29 -1.42 1.94 -6.31
C PHE A 29 -0.05 1.27 -6.24
N THR A 30 0.97 2.07 -5.94
CA THR A 30 2.35 1.61 -5.74
C THR A 30 2.94 2.28 -4.52
N VAL A 31 3.94 1.65 -3.91
CA VAL A 31 4.78 2.27 -2.88
C VAL A 31 6.19 2.42 -3.43
N GLN A 32 6.90 3.45 -2.98
CA GLN A 32 8.33 3.57 -3.27
C GLN A 32 9.02 2.30 -2.78
N PRO A 33 9.64 1.51 -3.67
CA PRO A 33 10.34 0.31 -3.24
C PRO A 33 11.59 0.71 -2.47
N TYR A 34 11.94 -0.07 -1.46
CA TYR A 34 13.32 -0.15 -0.99
C TYR A 34 13.98 -1.36 -1.68
N GLY A 35 15.19 -1.16 -2.22
CA GLY A 35 15.91 -2.18 -2.99
C GLY A 35 15.49 -2.26 -4.46
N SER A 36 15.65 -3.44 -5.07
CA SER A 36 15.37 -3.69 -6.48
C SER A 36 13.87 -3.49 -6.81
N PRO A 37 13.51 -2.80 -7.91
CA PRO A 37 12.11 -2.58 -8.27
C PRO A 37 11.34 -3.89 -8.46
N ASN A 38 10.41 -4.19 -7.57
CA ASN A 38 9.61 -5.42 -7.62
C ASN A 38 8.38 -5.32 -8.56
N LYS A 39 8.13 -4.13 -9.15
CA LYS A 39 6.98 -3.78 -10.01
C LYS A 39 5.59 -4.13 -9.45
N LYS A 40 5.49 -4.48 -8.17
CA LYS A 40 4.23 -4.91 -7.59
C LYS A 40 3.39 -3.71 -7.22
N ALA A 41 2.20 -3.72 -7.78
CA ALA A 41 1.18 -2.71 -7.64
C ALA A 41 -0.11 -3.45 -7.41
N ASP A 42 -1.00 -2.85 -6.63
CA ASP A 42 -2.39 -3.27 -6.63
C ASP A 42 -3.19 -2.37 -7.57
N THR A 43 -4.13 -2.96 -8.30
CA THR A 43 -5.04 -2.23 -9.17
C THR A 43 -6.44 -2.38 -8.62
N VAL A 44 -7.00 -1.26 -8.17
CA VAL A 44 -8.26 -1.24 -7.43
C VAL A 44 -9.27 -0.41 -8.20
N GLN A 45 -10.49 -0.94 -8.28
CA GLN A 45 -11.66 -0.17 -8.69
C GLN A 45 -12.26 0.54 -7.48
N LEU A 46 -12.23 1.86 -7.47
CA LEU A 46 -12.88 2.68 -6.45
C LEU A 46 -14.31 3.03 -6.89
N VAL A 47 -15.26 2.78 -6.01
CA VAL A 47 -16.71 2.96 -6.23
C VAL A 47 -17.22 4.09 -5.33
N PRO A 48 -18.15 4.94 -5.79
CA PRO A 48 -18.66 6.05 -4.99
C PRO A 48 -19.20 5.59 -3.62
N GLY A 49 -18.89 6.34 -2.57
CA GLY A 49 -19.44 6.11 -1.22
C GLY A 49 -18.90 4.88 -0.49
N THR A 50 -17.85 4.24 -1.01
CA THR A 50 -17.22 3.07 -0.39
C THR A 50 -15.84 3.38 0.16
N GLN A 51 -15.41 2.62 1.16
CA GLN A 51 -14.03 2.60 1.63
C GLN A 51 -13.36 1.33 1.12
N THR A 52 -12.22 1.48 0.44
CA THR A 52 -11.33 0.37 0.09
C THR A 52 -10.03 0.53 0.88
N TYR A 53 -9.57 -0.56 1.49
CA TYR A 53 -8.40 -0.54 2.36
C TYR A 53 -7.21 -1.16 1.64
N LEU A 54 -6.06 -0.51 1.78
CA LEU A 54 -4.79 -0.99 1.26
C LEU A 54 -3.81 -1.13 2.42
N GLU A 55 -3.00 -2.18 2.38
CA GLU A 55 -1.91 -2.41 3.31
C GLU A 55 -0.57 -2.17 2.64
N VAL A 56 0.36 -1.53 3.36
CA VAL A 56 1.77 -1.51 2.99
C VAL A 56 2.48 -2.61 3.76
N GLN A 57 2.94 -3.65 3.07
CA GLN A 57 3.61 -4.80 3.67
C GLN A 57 5.11 -4.79 3.37
N TRP A 58 5.91 -5.15 4.38
CA TRP A 58 7.34 -5.45 4.24
C TRP A 58 7.54 -6.95 4.03
N ILE A 59 7.71 -7.37 2.77
CA ILE A 59 7.71 -8.80 2.40
C ILE A 59 9.09 -9.18 1.85
N PRO A 60 9.62 -10.38 2.18
CA PRO A 60 10.80 -10.92 1.52
C PRO A 60 10.59 -11.10 0.02
N THR A 61 11.58 -10.70 -0.77
CA THR A 61 11.60 -10.79 -2.22
C THR A 61 12.63 -11.80 -2.69
N TRP A 62 12.27 -12.62 -3.67
CA TRP A 62 13.20 -13.46 -4.42
C TRP A 62 13.69 -12.69 -5.65
N GLU A 63 15.00 -12.54 -5.82
CA GLU A 63 15.61 -12.11 -7.08
C GLU A 63 15.87 -13.35 -7.95
N GLU A 64 15.38 -13.34 -9.19
CA GLU A 64 15.69 -14.38 -10.17
C GLU A 64 17.22 -14.45 -10.37
N GLY A 65 17.81 -15.64 -10.19
CA GLY A 65 19.26 -15.86 -10.31
C GLY A 65 20.06 -15.82 -9.00
N TYR A 66 19.44 -15.57 -7.84
CA TYR A 66 20.13 -15.59 -6.54
C TYR A 66 19.65 -16.75 -5.66
N SER A 67 20.60 -17.51 -5.08
CA SER A 67 20.35 -18.75 -4.33
C SER A 67 19.92 -18.56 -2.88
N THR A 68 19.98 -17.33 -2.35
CA THR A 68 19.56 -16.99 -0.98
C THR A 68 18.56 -15.85 -1.02
N GLY A 69 17.31 -16.13 -0.68
CA GLY A 69 16.29 -15.12 -0.42
C GLY A 69 16.77 -14.27 0.76
N GLY A 70 16.80 -12.95 0.60
CA GLY A 70 17.44 -12.11 1.63
C GLY A 70 17.15 -10.62 1.56
N ARG A 71 16.50 -10.13 0.51
CA ARG A 71 16.07 -8.73 0.44
C ARG A 71 14.58 -8.63 0.71
N HIS A 72 14.19 -7.56 1.39
CA HIS A 72 12.80 -7.22 1.61
C HIS A 72 12.49 -5.95 0.84
N SER A 73 11.23 -5.81 0.44
CA SER A 73 10.75 -4.58 -0.17
C SER A 73 9.33 -4.31 0.32
N PHE A 74 8.86 -3.09 0.06
CA PHE A 74 7.49 -2.72 0.35
C PHE A 74 6.58 -3.07 -0.81
N PHE A 75 5.37 -3.52 -0.46
CA PHE A 75 4.30 -3.85 -1.37
C PHE A 75 3.03 -3.14 -0.91
N VAL A 76 2.22 -2.68 -1.86
CA VAL A 76 0.83 -2.32 -1.59
C VAL A 76 -0.04 -3.49 -2.00
N VAL A 77 -0.95 -3.90 -1.12
CA VAL A 77 -1.92 -4.97 -1.35
C VAL A 77 -3.30 -4.57 -0.83
N ASN A 78 -4.34 -5.07 -1.49
CA ASN A 78 -5.73 -4.87 -1.08
C ASN A 78 -5.98 -5.64 0.22
N MET A 79 -6.51 -4.94 1.22
CA MET A 79 -6.85 -5.49 2.52
C MET A 79 -8.36 -5.65 2.62
N SER A 80 -8.81 -6.78 3.15
CA SER A 80 -10.25 -6.96 3.39
C SER A 80 -10.76 -5.96 4.44
N PRO A 81 -12.01 -5.46 4.34
CA PRO A 81 -12.58 -4.55 5.33
C PRO A 81 -12.57 -5.09 6.76
N GLN A 82 -12.76 -6.41 6.93
CA GLN A 82 -12.74 -7.04 8.24
C GLN A 82 -11.35 -6.94 8.88
N MET A 83 -10.29 -7.32 8.14
CA MET A 83 -8.92 -7.18 8.63
C MET A 83 -8.56 -5.72 8.92
N ALA A 84 -9.01 -4.79 8.08
CA ALA A 84 -8.76 -3.37 8.33
C ALA A 84 -9.41 -2.91 9.65
N GLN A 85 -10.66 -3.29 9.90
CA GLN A 85 -11.37 -2.95 11.13
C GLN A 85 -10.70 -3.55 12.38
N ASP A 86 -10.09 -4.73 12.26
CA ASP A 86 -9.36 -5.36 13.37
C ASP A 86 -8.05 -4.63 13.68
N TRP A 87 -7.33 -4.14 12.67
CA TRP A 87 -6.01 -3.50 12.84
C TRP A 87 -6.05 -1.99 13.05
N LEU A 88 -7.01 -1.28 12.45
CA LEU A 88 -7.11 0.18 12.52
C LEU A 88 -7.07 0.74 13.97
N PRO A 89 -7.71 0.11 14.98
CA PRO A 89 -7.62 0.58 16.37
C PRO A 89 -6.21 0.54 16.97
N ALA A 90 -5.32 -0.29 16.43
CA ALA A 90 -3.93 -0.41 16.88
C ALA A 90 -2.98 0.56 16.14
N LEU A 91 -3.46 1.26 15.10
CA LEU A 91 -2.65 2.15 14.27
C LEU A 91 -2.82 3.61 14.68
N ILE A 92 -1.75 4.38 14.49
CA ILE A 92 -1.80 5.84 14.65
C ILE A 92 -2.49 6.44 13.43
N LEU A 93 -3.68 7.00 13.63
CA LEU A 93 -4.39 7.72 12.58
C LEU A 93 -3.73 9.08 12.34
N ILE A 94 -3.09 9.25 11.19
CA ILE A 94 -2.48 10.51 10.79
C ILE A 94 -3.39 11.27 9.82
N ARG A 95 -3.48 12.59 10.00
CA ARG A 95 -4.13 13.46 9.01
C ARG A 95 -3.14 13.81 7.93
N GLN A 96 -3.57 13.72 6.68
CA GLN A 96 -2.79 14.23 5.56
C GLN A 96 -3.02 15.74 5.45
N PRO A 97 -2.00 16.53 5.07
CA PRO A 97 -2.14 17.96 4.82
C PRO A 97 -3.08 18.25 3.63
#